data_AF-A0A432XYP7-F1
#
_entry.id   AF-A0A432XYP7-F1
#
_cell.length_a   1.000
_cell.length_b   1.000
_cell.length_c   1.000
_cell.angle_alpha   90.00
_cell.angle_beta   90.00
_cell.angle_gamma   90.00
#
_symmetry.space_group_name_H-M   'P 1'
#
loop_
_entity.id
_entity.type
_entity.pdbx_description
1 polymer ?
#
loop_
_entity_poly.entity_id
_entity_poly.type
_entity_poly.pdbx_seq_one_letter_code
_entity_poly.pdbx_strand_id
1 'polypeptide(L)'
;MYRPKEVEQAIIAIWLTIALSVLNMLVDRWMTDLPADEFAFSAAVMALFCIFPYKISKGSNTARWFYSILIGMSFVLLLGGVIEGMTRVDWVATIIVIPIEIFTLFRLFHPEASAWFETKQRPA
;
A
#
# COMPACT_ATOMS: atom_id res chain seq x y z
N MET A 1 -5.95 1.78 25.10
CA MET A 1 -6.83 1.11 24.14
C MET A 1 -5.99 0.20 23.27
N TYR A 2 -6.22 -1.11 23.33
CA TYR A 2 -5.50 -2.10 22.52
C TYR A 2 -5.82 -1.88 21.04
N ARG A 3 -4.86 -2.14 20.15
CA ARG A 3 -5.08 -2.02 18.70
C ARG A 3 -5.93 -3.21 18.24
N PRO A 4 -7.02 -3.02 17.48
CA PRO A 4 -7.80 -4.14 16.94
C PRO A 4 -6.94 -5.01 16.02
N LYS A 5 -7.22 -6.31 15.98
CA LYS A 5 -6.46 -7.26 15.15
C LYS A 5 -6.56 -6.92 13.67
N GLU A 6 -7.67 -6.34 13.26
CA GLU A 6 -7.99 -5.87 11.92
C GLU A 6 -6.98 -4.80 11.48
N VAL A 7 -6.71 -3.83 12.35
CA VAL A 7 -5.75 -2.76 12.09
C VAL A 7 -4.33 -3.32 12.04
N GLU A 8 -3.99 -4.28 12.89
CA GLU A 8 -2.69 -4.94 12.87
C GLU A 8 -2.46 -5.74 11.59
N GLN A 9 -3.46 -6.54 11.16
CA GLN A 9 -3.40 -7.28 9.91
C GLN A 9 -3.31 -6.37 8.68
N ALA A 10 -4.06 -5.26 8.68
CA ALA A 10 -3.93 -4.25 7.64
C ALA A 10 -2.52 -3.66 7.59
N ILE A 11 -1.92 -3.31 8.73
CA ILE A 11 -0.55 -2.78 8.76
C ILE A 11 0.47 -3.80 8.22
N ILE A 12 0.33 -5.07 8.59
CA ILE A 12 1.18 -6.14 8.05
C ILE A 12 1.01 -6.27 6.54
N ALA A 13 -0.23 -6.23 6.05
CA ALA A 13 -0.52 -6.28 4.63
C ALA A 13 0.10 -5.09 3.86
N ILE A 14 0.03 -3.87 4.41
CA ILE A 14 0.70 -2.69 3.84
C ILE A 14 2.22 -2.92 3.74
N TRP A 15 2.84 -3.45 4.79
CA TRP A 15 4.28 -3.77 4.77
C TRP A 15 4.62 -4.84 3.74
N LEU A 16 3.77 -5.86 3.59
CA LEU A 16 3.95 -6.89 2.57
C LEU A 16 3.87 -6.29 1.16
N THR A 17 2.89 -5.41 0.90
CA THR A 17 2.80 -4.69 -0.38
C THR A 17 4.07 -3.90 -0.66
N ILE A 18 4.55 -3.10 0.31
CA ILE A 18 5.78 -2.31 0.14
C ILE A 18 6.98 -3.23 -0.13
N ALA A 19 7.13 -4.32 0.64
CA ALA A 19 8.22 -5.26 0.46
C ALA A 19 8.20 -5.92 -0.92
N LEU A 20 7.03 -6.36 -1.40
CA LEU A 20 6.85 -6.93 -2.73
C LEU A 20 7.18 -5.92 -3.83
N SER A 21 6.74 -4.67 -3.70
CA SER A 21 7.04 -3.62 -4.66
C SER A 21 8.53 -3.30 -4.73
N VAL A 22 9.22 -3.27 -3.58
CA VAL A 22 10.68 -3.09 -3.52
C VAL A 22 11.41 -4.27 -4.16
N LEU A 23 10.97 -5.50 -3.89
CA LEU A 23 11.54 -6.69 -4.53
C LEU A 23 11.34 -6.67 -6.04
N ASN A 24 10.16 -6.30 -6.52
CA ASN A 24 9.87 -6.16 -7.94
C ASN A 24 10.81 -5.14 -8.61
N MET A 25 10.94 -3.95 -8.01
CA MET A 25 11.85 -2.90 -8.49
C MET A 25 13.32 -3.37 -8.55
N LEU A 26 13.76 -4.18 -7.59
CA LEU A 26 15.12 -4.76 -7.60
C LEU A 26 15.28 -5.79 -8.72
N VAL A 27 14.26 -6.62 -8.97
CA VAL A 27 14.25 -7.59 -10.06
C VAL A 27 14.27 -6.88 -11.41
N ASP A 28 13.47 -5.84 -11.59
CA ASP A 28 13.45 -5.05 -12.83
C ASP A 28 14.82 -4.39 -13.08
N ARG A 29 15.39 -3.73 -12.06
CA ARG A 29 16.74 -3.15 -12.18
C ARG A 29 17.79 -4.19 -12.57
N TRP A 30 17.61 -5.46 -12.19
CA TRP A 30 18.54 -6.53 -12.55
C TRP A 30 18.28 -7.12 -13.94
N MET A 31 17.02 -7.20 -14.38
CA MET A 31 16.64 -7.89 -15.61
C MET A 31 16.45 -6.98 -16.84
N THR A 32 16.05 -5.72 -16.64
CA THR A 32 15.60 -4.83 -17.72
C THR A 32 16.46 -3.58 -17.90
N ASP A 33 17.61 -3.50 -17.21
CA ASP A 33 18.49 -2.33 -17.20
C ASP A 33 17.74 -1.01 -16.87
N LEU A 34 16.73 -1.09 -15.99
CA LEU A 34 15.91 0.05 -15.53
C LEU A 34 16.81 1.26 -15.23
N PRO A 35 16.62 2.44 -15.83
CA PRO A 35 17.48 3.61 -15.62
C PRO A 35 17.69 3.97 -14.14
N ALA A 36 18.88 4.49 -13.79
CA ALA A 36 19.25 4.73 -12.40
C ALA A 36 18.40 5.83 -11.74
N ASP A 37 17.99 6.82 -12.53
CA ASP A 37 17.08 7.89 -12.13
C ASP A 37 15.65 7.38 -11.89
N GLU A 38 15.13 6.51 -12.75
CA GLU A 38 13.82 5.86 -12.55
C GLU A 38 13.82 4.97 -11.30
N PHE A 39 14.89 4.20 -11.09
CA PHE A 39 15.07 3.39 -9.90
C PHE A 39 15.14 4.25 -8.62
N ALA A 40 15.95 5.31 -8.63
CA ALA A 40 16.09 6.21 -7.48
C ALA A 40 14.76 6.91 -7.14
N PHE A 41 14.02 7.36 -8.15
CA PHE A 41 12.70 7.95 -7.98
C PHE A 41 11.71 6.95 -7.37
N SER A 42 11.66 5.73 -7.92
CA SER A 42 10.78 4.67 -7.43
C SER A 42 11.11 4.28 -5.98
N ALA A 43 12.39 4.17 -5.64
CA ALA A 43 12.84 3.91 -4.28
C ALA A 43 12.45 5.04 -3.31
N ALA A 44 12.58 6.29 -3.72
CA ALA A 44 12.16 7.44 -2.93
C ALA A 44 10.64 7.43 -2.69
N VAL A 45 9.85 7.13 -3.72
CA VAL A 45 8.40 6.96 -3.60
C VAL A 45 8.07 5.85 -2.60
N MET A 46 8.69 4.67 -2.71
CA MET A 46 8.47 3.56 -1.76
C MET A 46 8.83 3.95 -0.31
N ALA A 47 9.91 4.72 -0.11
CA ALA A 47 10.28 5.24 1.19
C ALA A 47 9.21 6.19 1.78
N LEU A 48 8.55 6.99 0.95
CA LEU A 48 7.41 7.82 1.38
C LEU A 48 6.20 6.97 1.77
N PHE A 49 5.93 5.86 1.06
CA PHE A 49 4.83 4.95 1.40
C PHE A 49 4.99 4.31 2.79
N CYS A 50 6.22 4.17 3.30
CA CYS A 50 6.49 3.70 4.68
C CYS A 50 5.87 4.61 5.77
N ILE A 51 5.49 5.85 5.45
CA ILE A 51 4.81 6.76 6.39
C ILE A 51 3.40 6.25 6.72
N PHE A 52 2.71 5.62 5.78
CA PHE A 52 1.34 5.13 5.96
C PHE A 52 1.20 4.09 7.07
N PRO A 53 1.94 2.96 7.07
CA PRO A 53 1.81 1.99 8.15
C PRO A 53 2.12 2.62 9.50
N TYR A 54 3.11 3.52 9.58
CA TYR A 54 3.39 4.26 10.81
C TYR A 54 2.22 5.14 11.28
N LYS A 55 1.69 6.02 10.42
CA LYS A 55 0.59 6.94 10.79
C LYS A 55 -0.72 6.19 11.09
N ILE A 56 -1.02 5.14 10.33
CA ILE A 56 -2.18 4.26 10.56
C ILE A 56 -2.02 3.55 11.92
N SER A 57 -0.82 3.08 12.25
CA SER A 57 -0.52 2.43 13.54
C SER A 57 -0.77 3.33 14.77
N LYS A 58 -0.74 4.66 14.58
CA LYS A 58 -1.02 5.67 15.59
C LYS A 58 -2.48 6.11 15.63
N GLY A 59 -3.34 5.57 14.76
CA GLY A 59 -4.76 5.91 14.71
C GLY A 59 -5.09 7.12 13.84
N SER A 60 -4.20 7.51 12.91
CA SER A 60 -4.50 8.59 11.98
C SER A 60 -5.53 8.17 10.94
N ASN A 61 -6.77 8.63 11.13
CA ASN A 61 -7.86 8.41 10.16
C ASN A 61 -7.63 9.14 8.83
N THR A 62 -6.95 10.29 8.86
CA THR A 62 -6.51 10.97 7.64
C THR A 62 -5.59 10.08 6.82
N ALA A 63 -4.60 9.42 7.45
CA ALA A 63 -3.70 8.50 6.76
C ALA A 63 -4.45 7.27 6.22
N ARG A 64 -5.45 6.76 6.94
CA ARG A 64 -6.34 5.69 6.46
C ARG A 64 -7.03 6.08 5.16
N TRP A 65 -7.69 7.24 5.12
CA TRP A 65 -8.40 7.71 3.93
C TRP A 65 -7.45 8.03 2.78
N PHE A 66 -6.36 8.73 3.03
CA PHE A 66 -5.36 9.03 2.00
C PHE A 66 -4.79 7.76 1.37
N TYR A 67 -4.40 6.78 2.18
CA TYR A 67 -3.88 5.52 1.68
C TYR A 67 -4.93 4.77 0.83
N SER A 68 -6.20 4.82 1.24
CA SER A 68 -7.29 4.19 0.50
C SER A 68 -7.55 4.85 -0.85
N ILE A 69 -7.41 6.18 -0.92
CA ILE A 69 -7.50 6.93 -2.19
C ILE A 69 -6.34 6.55 -3.12
N LEU A 70 -5.13 6.38 -2.58
CA LEU A 70 -3.98 5.94 -3.38
C LEU A 70 -4.19 4.54 -3.97
N ILE A 71 -4.72 3.59 -3.20
CA ILE A 71 -5.12 2.27 -3.72
C ILE A 71 -6.25 2.40 -4.76
N GLY A 72 -7.24 3.25 -4.50
CA GLY A 72 -8.30 3.50 -5.48
C GLY A 72 -7.75 4.01 -6.81
N MET A 73 -6.80 4.95 -6.76
CA MET A 73 -6.14 5.47 -7.96
C MET A 73 -5.27 4.41 -8.65
N SER A 74 -4.57 3.54 -7.92
CA SER A 74 -3.80 2.46 -8.54
C SER A 74 -4.71 1.52 -9.35
N PHE A 75 -5.89 1.17 -8.83
CA PHE A 75 -6.88 0.38 -9.56
C PHE A 75 -7.44 1.11 -10.79
N VAL A 76 -7.73 2.40 -10.69
CA VAL A 76 -8.20 3.20 -11.83
C VAL A 76 -7.15 3.23 -12.94
N LEU A 77 -5.87 3.44 -12.59
CA LEU A 77 -4.77 3.42 -13.55
C LEU A 77 -4.60 2.05 -14.21
N LEU A 78 -4.69 0.97 -13.42
CA LEU A 78 -4.62 -0.39 -13.93
C LEU A 78 -5.75 -0.67 -14.94
N LEU A 79 -7.00 -0.34 -14.60
CA LEU A 79 -8.15 -0.54 -15.48
C LEU A 79 -8.14 0.40 -16.68
N GLY A 80 -7.48 1.56 -16.58
CA GLY A 80 -7.34 2.57 -17.63
C GLY A 80 -6.35 2.22 -18.74
N GLY A 81 -5.78 1.01 -18.75
CA GLY A 81 -4.96 0.53 -19.87
C GLY A 81 -3.45 0.66 -19.67
N VAL A 82 -2.96 0.96 -18.46
CA VAL A 82 -1.51 0.96 -18.13
C VAL A 82 -0.86 -0.43 -18.28
N ILE A 83 -1.67 -1.45 -18.55
CA ILE A 83 -1.30 -2.85 -18.71
C ILE A 83 -0.42 -3.12 -19.94
N GLU A 84 -0.55 -2.32 -21.01
CA GLU A 84 0.14 -2.57 -22.29
C GLU A 84 1.67 -2.34 -22.24
N GLY A 85 2.17 -1.66 -21.21
CA GLY A 85 3.60 -1.40 -21.01
C GLY A 85 4.26 -2.21 -19.89
N MET A 86 3.51 -3.10 -19.22
CA MET A 86 4.03 -3.85 -18.06
C MET A 86 4.95 -5.00 -18.46
N THR A 87 6.04 -5.18 -17.73
CA THR A 87 6.87 -6.37 -17.87
C THR A 87 6.12 -7.61 -17.37
N ARG A 88 6.60 -8.81 -17.71
CA ARG A 88 6.02 -10.06 -17.18
C ARG A 88 6.14 -10.13 -15.66
N VAL A 89 7.20 -9.56 -15.09
CA VAL A 89 7.46 -9.55 -13.65
C VAL A 89 6.45 -8.64 -12.97
N ASP A 90 6.24 -7.43 -13.50
CA ASP A 90 5.23 -6.48 -13.03
C ASP A 90 3.83 -7.07 -13.02
N TRP A 91 3.50 -7.83 -14.07
CA TRP A 91 2.21 -8.51 -14.18
C TRP A 91 1.99 -9.52 -13.06
N VAL A 92 3.00 -10.34 -12.74
CA VAL A 92 2.93 -11.32 -11.65
C VAL A 92 2.85 -10.61 -10.31
N ALA A 93 3.65 -9.56 -10.09
CA ALA A 93 3.59 -8.76 -8.88
C ALA A 93 2.20 -8.13 -8.69
N THR A 94 1.62 -7.58 -9.75
CA THR A 94 0.28 -7.00 -9.76
C THR A 94 -0.79 -8.02 -9.35
N ILE A 95 -0.75 -9.24 -9.89
CA ILE A 95 -1.69 -10.32 -9.52
C ILE A 95 -1.63 -10.66 -8.03
N ILE A 96 -0.45 -10.56 -7.41
CA ILE A 96 -0.26 -10.85 -5.98
C ILE A 96 -0.64 -9.65 -5.10
N VAL A 97 -0.28 -8.43 -5.52
CA VAL A 97 -0.50 -7.21 -4.75
C VAL A 97 -1.99 -6.84 -4.68
N ILE A 98 -2.73 -6.99 -5.77
CA ILE A 98 -4.16 -6.62 -5.82
C ILE A 98 -4.99 -7.29 -4.71
N PRO A 99 -4.94 -8.63 -4.52
CA PRO A 99 -5.62 -9.28 -3.41
C PRO A 99 -5.20 -8.75 -2.03
N ILE A 100 -3.92 -8.43 -1.84
CA ILE A 100 -3.39 -7.88 -0.58
C ILE A 100 -3.96 -6.48 -0.34
N GLU A 101 -4.03 -5.62 -1.35
CA GLU A 101 -4.60 -4.28 -1.27
C GLU A 101 -6.10 -4.31 -0.98
N ILE A 102 -6.86 -5.19 -1.65
CA ILE A 102 -8.29 -5.41 -1.36
C ILE A 102 -8.48 -5.87 0.09
N PHE A 103 -7.70 -6.86 0.53
CA PHE A 103 -7.72 -7.33 1.91
C PHE A 103 -7.40 -6.22 2.91
N THR A 104 -6.41 -5.37 2.58
CA THR A 104 -6.00 -4.24 3.40
C THR A 104 -7.14 -3.24 3.56
N LEU A 105 -7.81 -2.85 2.47
CA LEU A 105 -8.98 -1.96 2.53
C LEU A 105 -10.10 -2.57 3.37
N PHE A 106 -10.43 -3.84 3.12
CA PHE A 106 -11.47 -4.54 3.88
C PHE A 106 -11.20 -4.53 5.39
N ARG A 107 -9.94 -4.75 5.79
CA ARG A 107 -9.52 -4.72 7.20
C ARG A 107 -9.47 -3.30 7.78
N LEU A 108 -9.02 -2.29 7.04
CA LEU A 108 -8.97 -0.90 7.51
C LEU A 108 -10.34 -0.28 7.77
N PHE A 109 -11.37 -0.73 7.05
CA PHE A 109 -12.74 -0.25 7.17
C PHE A 109 -13.68 -1.20 7.92
N HIS A 110 -13.16 -2.32 8.45
CA HIS A 110 -13.94 -3.21 9.31
C HIS A 110 -14.54 -2.42 10.48
N PRO A 111 -15.78 -2.71 10.94
CA PRO A 111 -16.45 -1.93 11.98
C PRO A 111 -15.61 -1.71 13.24
N GLU A 112 -14.88 -2.73 13.69
CA GLU A 112 -13.98 -2.65 14.84
C GLU A 112 -12.79 -1.69 14.62
N ALA A 113 -12.20 -1.71 13.42
CA ALA A 113 -11.14 -0.79 13.04
C ALA A 113 -11.66 0.65 12.98
N SER A 114 -12.83 0.85 12.35
CA SER A 114 -13.47 2.17 12.22
C SER A 114 -13.78 2.80 13.57
N ALA A 115 -14.37 2.03 14.50
CA ALA A 115 -14.63 2.50 15.86
C ALA A 115 -13.33 2.90 16.59
N TRP A 116 -12.24 2.16 16.39
CA TRP A 116 -10.94 2.50 16.97
C TRP A 116 -10.34 3.79 16.40
N PHE A 117 -10.46 4.03 15.09
CA PHE A 117 -10.00 5.29 14.48
C PHE A 117 -10.83 6.49 14.97
N GLU A 118 -12.14 6.35 15.11
CA GLU A 118 -13.03 7.42 15.59
C GLU A 118 -12.76 7.79 17.05
N THR A 119 -12.60 6.78 17.91
CA THR A 119 -12.28 7.01 19.34
C THR A 119 -10.94 7.70 19.54
N LYS A 120 -9.96 7.46 18.65
CA LYS A 120 -8.67 8.16 18.66
C LYS A 120 -8.72 9.62 18.19
N GLN A 121 -9.77 10.04 17.50
CA GLN A 121 -9.92 11.41 16.97
C GLN A 121 -10.68 12.34 17.90
N ARG A 122 -11.44 11.82 18.87
CA ARG A 122 -12.16 12.68 19.81
C ARG A 122 -11.17 13.31 20.80
N PRO A 123 -11.15 14.64 20.95
CA PRO A 123 -10.45 15.25 22.07
C PRO A 123 -11.06 14.73 23.37
N ALA A 124 -10.20 14.40 24.33
CA ALA A 124 -10.60 13.93 25.66
C ALA A 124 -11.45 14.98 26.38
#